data_AF-A0A5S3WUY8-F1
#
_entry.id   AF-A0A5S3WUY8-F1
#
_cell.length_a   1.000
_cell.length_b   1.000
_cell.length_c   1.000
_cell.angle_alpha   90.00
_cell.angle_beta   90.00
_cell.angle_gamma   90.00
#
_symmetry.space_group_name_H-M   'P 1'
#
loop_
_entity.id
_entity.type
_entity.pdbx_description
1 polymer ?
#
loop_
_entity_poly.entity_id
_entity_poly.type
_entity_poly.pdbx_seq_one_letter_code
_entity_poly.pdbx_strand_id
1 'polypeptide(L)'
;MRKELATVLLGLALAGCSEPSEQVANAQTATSVEPDSEIETYQLLASELLKDIRIQSDAELVRSHADNLIKQGSKVLDAFNLAYPQCQPYFNAVQTIGGSLSGLSLDELEQGYHDGNKLPELPDPVCYHGKELMLHPARVLVIVKDGLGDDESYLEAELEMVEAMAHAEQVKQAIKRSEAAAEEQAIANDSTSN
;
A
#
# COMPACT_ATOMS: atom_id res chain seq x y z
N MET A 1 -26.38 -49.94 -23.20
CA MET A 1 -27.45 -49.28 -23.98
C MET A 1 -27.97 -48.09 -23.20
N ARG A 2 -27.53 -46.87 -23.54
CA ARG A 2 -28.27 -45.62 -23.35
C ARG A 2 -27.85 -44.70 -24.50
N LYS A 3 -28.81 -44.39 -25.38
CA LYS A 3 -28.75 -43.40 -26.46
C LYS A 3 -29.19 -42.08 -25.85
N GLU A 4 -28.52 -40.97 -26.14
CA GLU A 4 -29.08 -39.61 -26.16
C GLU A 4 -28.15 -38.81 -27.10
N LEU A 5 -28.53 -38.61 -28.36
CA LEU A 5 -29.21 -37.42 -28.92
C LEU A 5 -28.26 -36.24 -29.10
N ALA A 6 -27.67 -36.20 -30.31
CA ALA A 6 -27.01 -35.03 -30.87
C ALA A 6 -28.05 -34.07 -31.44
N THR A 7 -27.97 -32.80 -31.06
CA THR A 7 -28.72 -31.72 -31.71
C THR A 7 -27.74 -30.83 -32.47
N VAL A 8 -27.90 -30.84 -33.79
CA VAL A 8 -27.29 -29.93 -34.75
C VAL A 8 -28.03 -28.60 -34.69
N LEU A 9 -27.32 -27.48 -34.72
CA LEU A 9 -27.86 -26.24 -35.28
C LEU A 9 -26.79 -25.54 -36.12
N LEU A 10 -27.20 -25.33 -37.36
CA LEU A 10 -26.48 -24.91 -38.55
C LEU A 10 -26.28 -23.39 -38.53
N GLY A 11 -25.14 -22.92 -39.00
CA GLY A 11 -24.79 -21.50 -39.05
C GLY A 11 -25.55 -20.70 -40.12
N LEU A 12 -25.53 -19.38 -39.96
CA LEU A 12 -25.62 -18.41 -41.04
C LEU A 12 -24.60 -17.29 -40.76
N ALA A 13 -23.61 -17.20 -41.63
CA ALA A 13 -22.74 -16.04 -41.75
C ALA A 13 -23.44 -14.99 -42.62
N LEU A 14 -23.43 -13.74 -42.18
CA LEU A 14 -23.57 -12.58 -43.04
C LEU A 14 -22.44 -11.61 -42.70
N ALA A 15 -21.51 -11.49 -43.66
CA ALA A 15 -20.50 -10.46 -43.69
C ALA A 15 -21.14 -9.11 -44.02
N GLY A 16 -20.76 -8.06 -43.29
CA GLY A 16 -21.18 -6.68 -43.55
C GLY A 16 -20.02 -5.71 -43.29
N CYS A 17 -19.49 -5.19 -44.39
CA CYS A 17 -18.74 -3.94 -44.59
C CYS A 17 -17.37 -3.74 -43.87
N SER A 18 -16.33 -3.88 -44.68
CA SER A 18 -15.04 -3.19 -44.52
C SER A 18 -15.18 -1.73 -44.98
N GLU A 19 -14.62 -0.77 -44.22
CA GLU A 19 -13.49 0.07 -44.66
C GLU A 19 -12.96 0.95 -43.51
N PRO A 20 -11.67 1.35 -43.55
CA PRO A 20 -10.89 1.75 -42.38
C PRO A 20 -10.87 3.27 -42.17
N SER A 21 -10.88 3.70 -40.91
CA SER A 21 -10.36 5.02 -40.56
C SER A 21 -9.61 4.93 -39.24
N GLU A 22 -8.30 4.99 -39.35
CA GLU A 22 -7.41 5.32 -38.24
C GLU A 22 -7.77 6.72 -37.75
N GLN A 23 -8.30 6.84 -36.54
CA GLN A 23 -7.94 7.95 -35.67
C GLN A 23 -7.58 7.40 -34.30
N VAL A 24 -6.28 7.38 -34.10
CA VAL A 24 -5.56 7.21 -32.84
C VAL A 24 -6.10 8.22 -31.84
N ALA A 25 -6.93 7.76 -30.90
CA ALA A 25 -7.07 8.39 -29.60
C ALA A 25 -6.50 7.41 -28.59
N ASN A 26 -5.18 7.49 -28.40
CA ASN A 26 -4.50 6.95 -27.24
C ASN A 26 -5.02 7.72 -26.01
N ALA A 27 -6.22 7.39 -25.56
CA ALA A 27 -6.60 7.65 -24.19
C ALA A 27 -5.83 6.62 -23.35
N GLN A 28 -4.61 6.97 -23.00
CA GLN A 28 -4.05 6.50 -21.75
C GLN A 28 -5.05 6.92 -20.68
N THR A 29 -5.95 6.00 -20.34
CA THR A 29 -6.56 5.98 -19.01
C THR A 29 -5.37 5.91 -18.07
N ALA A 30 -4.90 7.07 -17.64
CA ALA A 30 -4.17 7.19 -16.40
C ALA A 30 -5.08 6.48 -15.40
N THR A 31 -4.67 5.29 -14.99
CA THR A 31 -5.32 4.57 -13.91
C THR A 31 -5.25 5.54 -12.75
N SER A 32 -6.38 6.18 -12.41
CA SER A 32 -6.45 6.95 -11.18
C SER A 32 -6.20 5.91 -10.10
N VAL A 33 -5.00 5.96 -9.53
CA VAL A 33 -4.66 5.17 -8.35
C VAL A 33 -5.49 5.81 -7.26
N GLU A 34 -6.69 5.30 -7.04
CA GLU A 34 -7.57 5.78 -5.97
C GLU A 34 -6.84 5.51 -4.65
N PRO A 35 -6.60 6.53 -3.82
CA PRO A 35 -5.84 6.39 -2.57
C PRO A 35 -6.37 5.28 -1.66
N ASP A 36 -7.69 5.08 -1.65
CA ASP A 36 -8.35 4.00 -0.92
C ASP A 36 -7.89 2.60 -1.36
N SER A 37 -7.58 2.40 -2.64
CA SER A 37 -7.15 1.09 -3.15
C SER A 37 -5.75 0.68 -2.67
N GLU A 38 -4.84 1.63 -2.49
CA GLU A 38 -3.47 1.35 -2.07
C GLU A 38 -3.42 1.04 -0.56
N ILE A 39 -4.15 1.79 0.27
CA ILE A 39 -4.22 1.52 1.71
C ILE A 39 -4.96 0.22 2.02
N GLU A 40 -5.99 -0.13 1.25
CA GLU A 40 -6.69 -1.41 1.39
C GLU A 40 -5.79 -2.59 0.99
N THR A 41 -5.02 -2.44 -0.09
CA THR A 41 -4.00 -3.43 -0.48
C THR A 41 -2.94 -3.60 0.61
N TYR A 42 -2.50 -2.50 1.24
CA TYR A 42 -1.57 -2.55 2.38
C TYR A 42 -2.17 -3.35 3.54
N GLN A 43 -3.41 -3.08 3.93
CA GLN A 43 -4.08 -3.77 5.04
C GLN A 43 -4.22 -5.28 4.77
N LEU A 44 -4.47 -5.69 3.52
CA LEU A 44 -4.50 -7.09 3.13
C LEU A 44 -3.13 -7.76 3.27
N LEU A 45 -2.08 -7.16 2.72
CA LEU A 45 -0.71 -7.69 2.81
C LEU A 45 -0.20 -7.72 4.26
N ALA A 46 -0.55 -6.72 5.08
CA ALA A 46 -0.21 -6.69 6.50
C ALA A 46 -0.90 -7.84 7.27
N SER A 47 -2.16 -8.13 6.97
CA SER A 47 -2.90 -9.25 7.55
C SER A 47 -2.30 -10.60 7.14
N GLU A 48 -1.85 -10.75 5.89
CA GLU A 48 -1.16 -11.94 5.41
C GLU A 48 0.17 -12.16 6.14
N LEU A 49 1.00 -11.13 6.24
CA LEU A 49 2.27 -11.18 6.98
C LEU A 49 2.04 -11.51 8.47
N LEU A 50 1.09 -10.85 9.13
CA LEU A 50 0.74 -11.12 10.52
C LEU A 50 0.29 -12.57 10.73
N LYS A 51 -0.50 -13.11 9.79
CA LYS A 51 -0.91 -14.51 9.83
C LYS A 51 0.30 -15.43 9.75
N ASP A 52 1.24 -15.18 8.82
CA ASP A 52 2.45 -15.98 8.66
C ASP A 52 3.34 -15.96 9.91
N ILE A 53 3.50 -14.79 10.53
CA ILE A 53 4.21 -14.64 11.80
C ILE A 53 3.54 -15.47 12.90
N ARG A 54 2.21 -15.38 13.05
CA ARG A 54 1.45 -16.10 14.09
C ARG A 54 1.49 -17.62 13.96
N ILE A 55 1.58 -18.14 12.74
CA ILE A 55 1.72 -19.59 12.50
C ILE A 55 3.19 -20.03 12.46
N GLN A 56 4.11 -19.12 12.76
CA GLN A 56 5.55 -19.34 12.75
C GLN A 56 6.05 -19.89 11.40
N SER A 57 5.60 -19.27 10.31
CA SER A 57 6.04 -19.57 8.95
C SER A 57 7.54 -19.34 8.77
N ASP A 58 8.15 -20.04 7.79
CA ASP A 58 9.57 -19.92 7.47
C ASP A 58 10.05 -18.46 7.29
N ALA A 59 11.26 -18.19 7.78
CA ALA A 59 11.86 -16.86 7.80
C ALA A 59 11.95 -16.20 6.42
N GLU A 60 12.18 -16.96 5.34
CA GLU A 60 12.23 -16.40 3.98
C GLU A 60 10.85 -15.95 3.49
N LEU A 61 9.78 -16.64 3.91
CA LEU A 61 8.42 -16.23 3.60
C LEU A 61 8.06 -14.93 4.33
N VAL A 62 8.35 -14.86 5.63
CA VAL A 62 8.17 -13.65 6.44
C VAL A 62 8.96 -12.48 5.85
N ARG A 63 10.22 -12.72 5.45
CA ARG A 63 11.06 -11.71 4.77
C ARG A 63 10.41 -11.18 3.49
N SER A 64 9.98 -12.09 2.62
CA SER A 64 9.36 -11.76 1.33
C SER A 64 8.09 -10.93 1.49
N HIS A 65 7.24 -11.31 2.47
CA HIS A 65 6.01 -10.58 2.75
C HIS A 65 6.27 -9.21 3.38
N ALA A 66 7.25 -9.08 4.28
CA ALA A 66 7.68 -7.80 4.82
C ALA A 66 8.25 -6.87 3.72
N ASP A 67 9.10 -7.38 2.83
CA ASP A 67 9.62 -6.63 1.67
C ASP A 67 8.50 -6.13 0.75
N ASN A 68 7.49 -6.97 0.51
CA ASN A 68 6.33 -6.58 -0.30
C ASN A 68 5.49 -5.52 0.40
N LEU A 69 5.34 -5.61 1.72
CA LEU A 69 4.60 -4.63 2.50
C LEU A 69 5.29 -3.26 2.52
N ILE A 70 6.63 -3.20 2.61
CA ILE A 70 7.39 -1.95 2.47
C ILE A 70 7.13 -1.30 1.11
N LYS A 71 7.18 -2.08 0.02
CA LYS A 71 6.88 -1.57 -1.34
C LYS A 71 5.46 -1.03 -1.44
N GLN A 72 4.50 -1.71 -0.82
CA GLN A 72 3.13 -1.25 -0.78
C GLN A 72 2.98 0.01 0.08
N GLY A 73 3.66 0.09 1.23
CA GLY A 73 3.74 1.29 2.06
C GLY A 73 4.22 2.50 1.27
N SER A 74 5.25 2.34 0.42
CA SER A 74 5.71 3.40 -0.48
C SER A 74 4.61 3.93 -1.41
N LYS A 75 3.77 3.06 -1.98
CA LYS A 75 2.65 3.49 -2.83
C LYS A 75 1.56 4.19 -2.03
N VAL A 76 1.31 3.74 -0.80
CA VAL A 76 0.41 4.43 0.12
C VAL A 76 0.91 5.84 0.40
N LEU A 77 2.22 6.04 0.61
CA LEU A 77 2.80 7.38 0.79
C LEU A 77 2.58 8.28 -0.44
N ASP A 78 2.74 7.73 -1.65
CA ASP A 78 2.47 8.47 -2.90
C ASP A 78 1.01 8.92 -2.98
N ALA A 79 0.08 8.00 -2.68
CA ALA A 79 -1.35 8.31 -2.64
C ALA A 79 -1.69 9.32 -1.53
N PHE A 80 -1.06 9.19 -0.35
CA PHE A 80 -1.28 10.09 0.78
C PHE A 80 -0.86 11.52 0.48
N ASN A 81 0.20 11.71 -0.32
CA ASN A 81 0.64 13.03 -0.76
C ASN A 81 -0.40 13.78 -1.58
N LEU A 82 -1.35 13.08 -2.21
CA LEU A 82 -2.47 13.73 -2.91
C LEU A 82 -3.45 14.37 -1.93
N ALA A 83 -3.68 13.72 -0.78
CA ALA A 83 -4.53 14.22 0.30
C ALA A 83 -3.81 15.24 1.20
N TYR A 84 -2.52 15.04 1.45
CA TYR A 84 -1.69 15.87 2.33
C TYR A 84 -0.35 16.25 1.65
N PRO A 85 -0.35 17.19 0.69
CA PRO A 85 0.85 17.56 -0.05
C PRO A 85 2.01 18.06 0.82
N GLN A 86 1.73 18.58 2.02
CA GLN A 86 2.75 18.99 2.97
C GLN A 86 3.62 17.83 3.49
N CYS A 87 3.13 16.58 3.42
CA CYS A 87 3.90 15.40 3.81
C CYS A 87 4.95 14.99 2.76
N GLN A 88 4.83 15.47 1.52
CA GLN A 88 5.64 14.96 0.40
C GLN A 88 7.16 15.06 0.62
N PRO A 89 7.73 16.19 1.10
CA PRO A 89 9.17 16.24 1.35
C PRO A 89 9.63 15.22 2.41
N TYR A 90 8.79 14.98 3.42
CA TYR A 90 9.07 14.01 4.48
C TYR A 90 8.99 12.58 3.97
N PHE A 91 7.94 12.25 3.21
CA PHE A 91 7.78 10.92 2.62
C PHE A 91 8.82 10.60 1.55
N ASN A 92 9.24 11.58 0.75
CA ASN A 92 10.35 11.39 -0.18
C ASN A 92 11.64 10.96 0.55
N ALA A 93 11.91 11.52 1.74
CA ALA A 93 13.05 11.12 2.55
C ALA A 93 12.92 9.68 3.08
N VAL A 94 11.73 9.30 3.54
CA VAL A 94 11.42 7.91 3.96
C VAL A 94 11.53 6.93 2.78
N GLN A 95 11.00 7.26 1.61
CA GLN A 95 11.06 6.40 0.43
C GLN A 95 12.49 6.25 -0.12
N THR A 96 13.34 7.28 0.02
CA THR A 96 14.74 7.25 -0.42
C THR A 96 15.53 6.13 0.27
N ILE A 97 15.20 5.81 1.52
CA ILE A 97 15.88 4.75 2.26
C ILE A 97 15.27 3.36 2.06
N GLY A 98 14.15 3.25 1.34
CA GLY A 98 13.36 2.02 1.23
C GLY A 98 14.17 0.80 0.78
N GLY A 99 15.08 1.00 -0.18
CA GLY A 99 15.97 -0.06 -0.68
C GLY A 99 17.12 -0.45 0.26
N SER A 100 17.36 0.30 1.33
CA SER A 100 18.43 0.08 2.32
C SER A 100 17.91 -0.39 3.67
N LEU A 101 16.59 -0.34 3.91
CA LEU A 101 15.96 -0.68 5.19
C LEU A 101 16.37 -2.06 5.72
N SER A 102 16.44 -3.08 4.86
CA SER A 102 16.84 -4.45 5.24
C SER A 102 18.31 -4.57 5.69
N GLY A 103 19.15 -3.60 5.33
CA GLY A 103 20.57 -3.58 5.68
C GLY A 103 20.91 -2.84 6.97
N LEU A 104 19.96 -2.11 7.56
CA LEU A 104 20.21 -1.29 8.76
C LEU A 104 20.36 -2.17 10.01
N SER A 105 21.11 -1.70 11.00
CA SER A 105 21.02 -2.25 12.36
C SER A 105 19.72 -1.83 13.02
N LEU A 106 19.31 -2.54 14.08
CA LEU A 106 18.13 -2.14 14.86
C LEU A 106 18.27 -0.71 15.39
N ASP A 107 19.41 -0.36 16.01
CA ASP A 107 19.67 0.99 16.49
C ASP A 107 19.56 2.06 15.40
N GLU A 108 20.07 1.75 14.20
CA GLU A 108 20.00 2.68 13.08
C GLU A 108 18.59 2.86 12.54
N LEU A 109 17.79 1.78 12.51
CA LEU A 109 16.38 1.83 12.14
C LEU A 109 15.58 2.63 13.18
N GLU A 110 15.68 2.26 14.46
CA GLU A 110 14.90 2.83 15.55
C GLU A 110 15.27 4.30 15.77
N GLN A 111 16.52 4.59 16.13
CA GLN A 111 16.90 5.97 16.46
C GLN A 111 16.96 6.84 15.21
N GLY A 112 17.40 6.28 14.08
CA GLY A 112 17.56 7.04 12.85
C GLY A 112 16.22 7.40 12.20
N TYR A 113 15.35 6.42 12.03
CA TYR A 113 14.18 6.57 11.16
C TYR A 113 12.85 6.43 11.90
N HIS A 114 12.75 5.53 12.88
CA HIS A 114 11.53 5.41 13.70
C HIS A 114 11.36 6.61 14.63
N ASP A 115 12.38 6.99 15.40
CA ASP A 115 12.40 8.23 16.19
C ASP A 115 12.61 9.48 15.31
N GLY A 116 13.09 9.28 14.08
CA GLY A 116 13.19 10.32 13.05
C GLY A 116 14.43 11.20 13.12
N ASN A 117 15.48 10.83 13.87
CA ASN A 117 16.70 11.67 13.99
C ASN A 117 17.50 11.84 12.68
N LYS A 118 17.25 11.00 11.67
CA LYS A 118 17.82 11.09 10.31
C LYS A 118 16.81 11.55 9.25
N LEU A 119 15.56 11.81 9.64
CA LEU A 119 14.53 12.34 8.74
C LEU A 119 14.49 13.87 8.84
N PRO A 120 13.94 14.57 7.83
CA PRO A 120 13.60 15.99 7.96
C PRO A 120 12.66 16.23 9.14
N GLU A 121 12.55 17.47 9.59
CA GLU A 121 11.54 17.85 10.58
C GLU A 121 10.15 17.40 10.11
N LEU A 122 9.38 16.81 11.02
CA LEU A 122 8.03 16.33 10.72
C LEU A 122 7.13 17.55 10.42
N PRO A 123 6.59 17.67 9.19
CA PRO A 123 5.89 18.89 8.80
C PRO A 123 4.51 19.02 9.45
N ASP A 124 3.84 17.90 9.73
CA ASP A 124 2.54 17.84 10.38
C ASP A 124 2.40 16.48 11.10
N PRO A 125 1.77 16.41 12.29
CA PRO A 125 1.48 15.15 12.98
C PRO A 125 0.77 14.10 12.12
N VAL A 126 -0.02 14.50 11.13
CA VAL A 126 -0.70 13.56 10.22
C VAL A 126 0.29 12.73 9.39
N CYS A 127 1.47 13.28 9.10
CA CYS A 127 2.51 12.59 8.32
C CYS A 127 3.23 11.51 9.15
N TYR A 128 3.16 11.58 10.48
CA TYR A 128 3.82 10.61 11.37
C TYR A 128 3.37 9.19 11.06
N HIS A 129 2.06 8.95 10.90
CA HIS A 129 1.55 7.60 10.70
C HIS A 129 1.94 7.00 9.35
N GLY A 130 2.17 7.83 8.32
CA GLY A 130 2.55 7.34 7.00
C GLY A 130 3.90 6.62 7.01
N LYS A 131 4.92 7.20 7.67
CA LYS A 131 6.28 6.61 7.69
C LYS A 131 6.28 5.21 8.30
N GLU A 132 5.43 4.99 9.31
CA GLU A 132 5.37 3.74 10.07
C GLU A 132 4.90 2.56 9.21
N LEU A 133 4.23 2.84 8.08
CA LEU A 133 3.86 1.81 7.10
C LEU A 133 5.08 1.21 6.38
N MET A 134 6.23 1.88 6.40
CA MET A 134 7.48 1.34 5.89
C MET A 134 8.41 0.85 7.02
N LEU A 135 8.36 1.49 8.19
CA LEU A 135 9.33 1.24 9.26
C LEU A 135 9.00 0.00 10.11
N HIS A 136 7.74 -0.26 10.46
CA HIS A 136 7.40 -1.49 11.20
C HIS A 136 7.70 -2.76 10.38
N PRO A 137 7.34 -2.86 9.08
CA PRO A 137 7.74 -4.02 8.29
C PRO A 137 9.27 -4.10 8.09
N ALA A 138 9.99 -2.98 8.10
CA ALA A 138 11.44 -3.00 8.10
C ALA A 138 12.03 -3.55 9.41
N ARG A 139 11.39 -3.30 10.55
CA ARG A 139 11.79 -3.91 11.82
C ARG A 139 11.59 -5.42 11.81
N VAL A 140 10.52 -5.91 11.18
CA VAL A 140 10.35 -7.34 10.91
C VAL A 140 11.52 -7.91 10.08
N LEU A 141 12.02 -7.18 9.07
CA LEU A 141 13.21 -7.62 8.31
C LEU A 141 14.47 -7.69 9.18
N VAL A 142 14.63 -6.76 10.12
CA VAL A 142 15.76 -6.79 11.08
C VAL A 142 15.64 -8.00 12.00
N ILE A 143 14.46 -8.29 12.54
CA ILE A 143 14.20 -9.48 13.36
C ILE A 143 14.51 -10.76 12.57
N VAL A 144 14.04 -10.85 11.33
CA VAL A 144 14.33 -11.99 10.44
C VAL A 144 15.83 -12.18 10.22
N LYS A 145 16.55 -11.09 9.97
CA LYS A 145 18.00 -11.09 9.75
C LYS A 145 18.77 -11.52 11.00
N ASP A 146 18.33 -11.08 12.17
CA ASP A 146 18.99 -11.37 13.45
C ASP A 146 18.65 -12.78 13.97
N GLY A 147 17.52 -13.35 13.50
CA GLY A 147 17.16 -14.76 13.65
C GLY A 147 15.72 -14.94 14.13
N LEU A 148 14.81 -15.22 13.20
CA LEU A 148 13.42 -15.57 13.50
C LEU A 148 13.31 -17.09 13.76
N GLY A 149 13.37 -17.52 15.02
CA GLY A 149 13.50 -18.95 15.35
C GLY A 149 12.93 -19.40 16.69
N ASP A 150 12.42 -18.48 17.50
CA ASP A 150 11.82 -18.78 18.80
C ASP A 150 10.55 -17.95 19.03
N ASP A 151 9.79 -18.30 20.07
CA ASP A 151 8.52 -17.65 20.38
C ASP A 151 8.67 -16.14 20.66
N GLU A 152 9.84 -15.70 21.17
CA GLU A 152 10.11 -14.30 21.48
C GLU A 152 10.28 -13.47 20.20
N SER A 153 11.12 -13.93 19.26
CA SER A 153 11.31 -13.27 17.96
C SER A 153 10.02 -13.22 17.13
N TYR A 154 9.18 -14.26 17.17
CA TYR A 154 7.85 -14.21 16.52
C TYR A 154 6.88 -13.26 17.22
N LEU A 155 6.91 -13.18 18.56
CA LEU A 155 6.07 -12.24 19.31
C LEU A 155 6.47 -10.79 19.00
N GLU A 156 7.77 -10.49 18.95
CA GLU A 156 8.25 -9.16 18.55
C GLU A 156 7.78 -8.80 17.15
N ALA A 157 7.95 -9.69 16.17
CA ALA A 157 7.48 -9.47 14.81
C ALA A 157 5.95 -9.29 14.75
N GLU A 158 5.19 -10.00 15.58
CA GLU A 158 3.73 -9.84 15.68
C GLU A 158 3.38 -8.44 16.19
N LEU A 159 4.06 -7.94 17.22
CA LEU A 159 3.80 -6.61 17.79
C LEU A 159 4.06 -5.51 16.75
N GLU A 160 5.16 -5.60 15.99
CA GLU A 160 5.43 -4.66 14.89
C GLU A 160 4.30 -4.64 13.87
N MET A 161 3.74 -5.80 13.52
CA MET A 161 2.64 -5.87 12.57
C MET A 161 1.31 -5.37 13.14
N VAL A 162 1.06 -5.54 14.43
CA VAL A 162 -0.10 -4.95 15.11
C VAL A 162 -0.01 -3.43 15.10
N GLU A 163 1.17 -2.86 15.38
CA GLU A 163 1.40 -1.42 15.31
C GLU A 163 1.25 -0.91 13.86
N ALA A 164 1.87 -1.57 12.89
CA ALA A 164 1.72 -1.24 11.47
C ALA A 164 0.25 -1.16 11.01
N MET A 165 -0.59 -2.10 11.46
CA MET A 165 -2.03 -2.09 11.15
C MET A 165 -2.77 -0.94 11.84
N ALA A 166 -2.39 -0.58 13.06
CA ALA A 166 -2.95 0.58 13.75
C ALA A 166 -2.62 1.89 13.02
N HIS A 167 -1.36 2.04 12.57
CA HIS A 167 -0.94 3.17 11.74
C HIS A 167 -1.66 3.20 10.40
N ALA A 168 -1.87 2.05 9.76
CA ALA A 168 -2.61 1.95 8.51
C ALA A 168 -4.07 2.44 8.66
N GLU A 169 -4.71 2.16 9.78
CA GLU A 169 -6.05 2.69 10.04
C GLU A 169 -6.04 4.21 10.25
N GLN A 170 -5.05 4.77 10.94
CA GLN A 170 -4.91 6.23 11.06
C GLN A 170 -4.71 6.91 9.70
N VAL A 171 -3.90 6.29 8.83
CA VAL A 171 -3.70 6.73 7.44
C VAL A 171 -5.00 6.68 6.65
N LYS A 172 -5.74 5.57 6.70
CA LYS A 172 -7.04 5.41 6.03
C LYS A 172 -8.04 6.49 6.47
N GLN A 173 -8.13 6.73 7.77
CA GLN A 173 -9.02 7.75 8.32
C GLN A 173 -8.61 9.17 7.92
N ALA A 174 -7.30 9.44 7.83
CA ALA A 174 -6.81 10.73 7.37
C ALA A 174 -7.17 11.00 5.90
N ILE A 175 -7.00 10.00 5.01
CA ILE A 175 -7.40 10.12 3.59
C ILE A 175 -8.89 10.47 3.48
N LYS A 176 -9.76 9.69 4.15
CA LYS A 176 -11.21 9.93 4.14
C LYS A 176 -11.63 11.31 4.64
N ARG A 177 -10.95 11.83 5.68
CA ARG A 177 -11.20 13.19 6.17
C ARG A 177 -10.83 14.25 5.13
N SER A 178 -9.74 14.05 4.39
CA SER A 178 -9.33 14.97 3.33
C SER A 178 -10.34 15.00 2.18
N GLU A 179 -10.85 13.83 1.79
CA GLU A 179 -11.86 13.71 0.72
C GLU A 179 -13.17 14.39 1.10
N ALA A 180 -13.66 14.13 2.32
CA ALA A 180 -14.88 14.76 2.83
C ALA A 180 -14.75 16.30 2.89
N ALA A 181 -13.58 16.82 3.30
CA ALA A 181 -13.33 18.26 3.32
C ALA A 181 -13.29 18.86 1.91
N ALA A 182 -12.72 18.15 0.93
CA ALA A 182 -12.70 18.58 -0.47
C ALA A 182 -14.11 18.61 -1.08
N GLU A 183 -14.95 17.62 -0.77
CA GLU A 183 -16.35 17.57 -1.22
C GLU A 183 -17.18 18.72 -0.62
N GLU A 184 -17.05 18.97 0.69
CA GLU A 184 -17.73 20.08 1.35
C GLU A 184 -17.35 21.43 0.74
N GLN A 185 -16.06 21.63 0.45
CA GLN A 185 -15.58 22.85 -0.21
C GLN A 185 -16.11 23.00 -1.63
N ALA A 186 -16.22 21.90 -2.39
CA ALA A 186 -16.80 21.93 -3.74
C ALA A 186 -18.28 22.35 -3.72
N ILE A 187 -19.07 21.79 -2.79
CA ILE A 187 -20.49 22.13 -2.61
C ILE A 187 -20.66 23.60 -2.21
N ALA A 188 -19.81 24.10 -1.31
CA ALA A 188 -19.85 25.50 -0.88
C ALA A 188 -19.56 26.46 -2.04
N ASN A 189 -18.57 26.16 -2.88
CA ASN A 189 -18.21 27.00 -4.02
C ASN A 189 -19.32 27.06 -5.09
N ASP A 190 -19.99 25.93 -5.36
CA ASP A 190 -21.15 25.86 -6.28
C ASP A 190 -22.33 26.70 -5.76
N SER A 191 -22.61 26.63 -4.45
CA SER A 191 -23.72 27.36 -3.81
C SER A 191 -23.55 28.88 -3.80
N THR A 192 -22.31 29.39 -3.90
CA THR A 192 -22.01 30.84 -3.95
C THR A 192 -21.95 31.43 -5.35
N SER A 193 -22.04 30.59 -6.39
CA SER A 193 -21.93 30.99 -7.80
C SER A 193 -23.28 31.17 -8.51
N ASN A 194 -24.41 30.98 -7.80
CA ASN A 194 -25.78 31.11 -8.31
C ASN A 194 -26.52 32.35 -7.79
#